data_AF-A0A0S8KC34-F1
#
_entry.id   AF-A0A0S8KC34-F1
#
_cell.length_a   1.000
_cell.length_b   1.000
_cell.length_c   1.000
_cell.angle_alpha   90.00
_cell.angle_beta   90.00
_cell.angle_gamma   90.00
#
_symmetry.space_group_name_H-M   'P 1'
#
loop_
_entity.id
_entity.type
_entity.pdbx_description
1 polymer ?
#
loop_
_entity_poly.entity_id
_entity_poly.type
_entity_poly.pdbx_seq_one_letter_code
_entity_poly.pdbx_strand_id
1 'polypeptide(L)'
;MNCRKIQRLLSPYLDGELRSHQAAMVQTHLRGCAQCQKALEDLRQLVHQARSLAPAILTTDLWPAIERRILAQPPVVPAKIPRRAPLSAWRPRIAWAMGLAAVFLSLFFLRQHFSSPTSTPQTAQSQAQLLAAAQSDIDLARTYYQNSISALENIVAHRAHQMDPDQAGLFRQKLVHLEETIDECSIALEKNSYDIRAQRALFDAYDSKISTLREMAVSAQY
;
A
#
# COMPACT_ATOMS: atom_id res chain seq x y z
N MET A 1 -27.64 -6.38 -17.41
CA MET A 1 -26.18 -6.08 -17.35
C MET A 1 -25.77 -5.88 -15.90
N ASN A 2 -24.64 -6.45 -15.47
CA ASN A 2 -24.21 -6.41 -14.06
C ASN A 2 -23.55 -5.06 -13.72
N CYS A 3 -24.10 -4.36 -12.72
CA CYS A 3 -23.62 -3.05 -12.24
C CYS A 3 -22.12 -3.06 -11.92
N ARG A 4 -21.59 -4.15 -11.33
CA ARG A 4 -20.17 -4.27 -10.98
C ARG A 4 -19.25 -4.16 -12.19
N LYS A 5 -19.68 -4.68 -13.34
CA LYS A 5 -18.92 -4.57 -14.59
C LYS A 5 -18.93 -3.13 -15.12
N ILE A 6 -20.08 -2.46 -15.00
CA ILE A 6 -20.24 -1.09 -15.50
C ILE A 6 -19.50 -0.10 -14.62
N GLN A 7 -19.55 -0.25 -13.29
CA GLN A 7 -18.80 0.58 -12.34
C GLN A 7 -17.29 0.58 -12.63
N ARG A 8 -16.70 -0.57 -12.98
CA ARG A 8 -15.29 -0.66 -13.40
C ARG A 8 -14.97 0.07 -14.70
N LEU A 9 -15.97 0.25 -15.56
CA LEU A 9 -15.83 0.94 -16.84
C LEU A 9 -16.11 2.45 -16.73
N LEU A 10 -16.60 2.96 -15.59
CA LEU A 10 -16.95 4.38 -15.45
C LEU A 10 -15.75 5.34 -15.50
N SER A 11 -14.61 4.98 -14.89
CA SER A 11 -13.38 5.80 -14.99
C SER A 11 -12.85 5.85 -16.43
N PRO A 12 -12.56 4.71 -17.09
CA PRO A 12 -12.15 4.72 -18.49
C PRO A 12 -13.18 5.37 -19.44
N TYR A 13 -14.46 5.33 -19.08
CA TYR A 13 -15.52 6.03 -19.81
C TYR A 13 -15.43 7.55 -19.67
N LEU A 14 -15.16 8.07 -18.46
CA LEU A 14 -14.91 9.50 -18.22
C LEU A 14 -13.63 9.98 -18.92
N ASP A 15 -12.60 9.15 -18.93
CA ASP A 15 -11.30 9.47 -19.53
C ASP A 15 -11.30 9.32 -21.07
N GLY A 16 -12.39 8.82 -21.66
CA GLY A 16 -12.53 8.66 -23.12
C GLY A 16 -11.74 7.49 -23.71
N GLU A 17 -11.26 6.56 -22.87
CA GLU A 17 -10.39 5.45 -23.26
C GLU A 17 -11.15 4.22 -23.77
N LEU A 18 -12.47 4.19 -23.63
CA LEU A 18 -13.28 3.06 -24.04
C LEU A 18 -13.47 2.98 -25.56
N ARG A 19 -13.43 1.74 -26.07
CA ARG A 19 -13.83 1.46 -27.46
C ARG A 19 -15.33 1.74 -27.64
N SER A 20 -15.74 2.12 -28.85
CA SER A 20 -17.13 2.48 -29.20
C SER A 20 -18.20 1.52 -28.67
N HIS A 21 -17.99 0.21 -28.83
CA HIS A 21 -18.91 -0.81 -28.32
C HIS A 21 -19.03 -0.81 -26.78
N GLN A 22 -17.93 -0.60 -26.05
CA GLN A 22 -17.93 -0.55 -24.58
C GLN A 22 -18.59 0.74 -24.07
N ALA A 23 -18.36 1.86 -24.74
CA ALA A 23 -19.03 3.13 -24.42
C ALA A 23 -20.55 3.03 -24.62
N ALA A 24 -21.01 2.45 -25.73
CA ALA A 24 -22.42 2.22 -25.99
C ALA A 24 -23.08 1.30 -24.95
N MET A 25 -22.36 0.27 -24.51
CA MET A 25 -22.78 -0.59 -23.39
C MET A 25 -22.97 0.20 -22.10
N VAL A 26 -21.99 1.03 -21.72
CA VAL A 26 -22.06 1.87 -20.51
C VAL A 26 -23.24 2.84 -20.59
N GLN A 27 -23.41 3.55 -21.70
CA GLN A 27 -24.52 4.48 -21.93
C GLN A 27 -25.90 3.80 -21.84
N THR A 28 -26.02 2.59 -22.39
CA THR A 28 -27.26 1.83 -22.33
C THR A 28 -27.61 1.43 -20.90
N HIS A 29 -26.61 1.03 -20.10
CA HIS A 29 -26.84 0.72 -18.69
C HIS A 29 -27.17 1.96 -17.86
N LEU A 30 -26.48 3.07 -18.11
CA LEU A 30 -26.72 4.33 -17.41
C LEU A 30 -28.14 4.84 -17.63
N ARG A 31 -28.77 4.59 -18.79
CA ARG A 31 -30.18 4.97 -19.01
C ARG A 31 -31.18 4.27 -18.07
N GLY A 32 -30.85 3.09 -17.55
CA GLY A 32 -31.76 2.27 -16.74
C GLY A 32 -31.33 2.00 -15.30
N CYS A 33 -30.18 2.53 -14.85
CA CYS A 33 -29.63 2.21 -13.52
C CYS A 33 -29.24 3.47 -12.76
N ALA A 34 -30.09 3.89 -11.82
CA ALA A 34 -29.84 5.04 -10.95
C ALA A 34 -28.57 4.89 -10.10
N GLN A 35 -28.23 3.67 -9.67
CA GLN A 35 -27.01 3.42 -8.88
C GLN A 35 -25.74 3.73 -9.69
N CYS A 36 -25.69 3.32 -10.97
CA CYS A 36 -24.53 3.60 -11.83
C CYS A 36 -24.50 5.06 -12.30
N GLN A 37 -25.66 5.70 -12.46
CA GLN A 37 -25.73 7.15 -12.69
C GLN A 37 -25.12 7.92 -11.51
N LYS A 38 -25.52 7.60 -10.28
CA LYS A 38 -24.97 8.21 -9.08
C LYS A 38 -23.46 8.01 -8.97
N ALA A 39 -22.99 6.78 -9.16
CA ALA A 39 -21.55 6.48 -9.13
C ALA A 39 -20.74 7.26 -10.19
N LEU A 40 -21.32 7.50 -11.37
CA LEU A 40 -20.68 8.33 -12.40
C LEU A 40 -20.61 9.80 -11.97
N GLU A 41 -21.66 10.31 -11.34
CA GLU A 41 -21.71 11.68 -10.86
C GLU A 41 -20.76 11.92 -9.69
N ASP A 42 -20.72 11.01 -8.71
CA ASP A 42 -19.76 11.03 -7.60
C ASP A 42 -18.32 11.09 -8.14
N LEU A 43 -18.02 10.29 -9.17
CA LEU A 43 -16.71 10.27 -9.81
C LEU A 43 -16.37 11.59 -10.54
N ARG A 44 -17.35 12.21 -11.20
CA ARG A 44 -17.17 13.54 -11.83
C ARG A 44 -16.89 14.62 -10.79
N GLN A 45 -17.62 14.61 -9.68
CA GLN A 45 -17.41 15.55 -8.58
C GLN A 45 -16.01 15.42 -7.99
N LEU A 46 -15.55 14.18 -7.76
CA LEU A 46 -14.19 13.91 -7.28
C LEU A 46 -13.13 14.46 -8.24
N VAL A 47 -13.27 14.23 -9.56
CA VAL A 47 -12.34 14.75 -10.56
C VAL A 47 -12.36 16.29 -10.58
N HIS A 48 -13.53 16.90 -10.47
CA HIS A 48 -13.65 18.36 -10.40
C HIS A 48 -12.95 18.93 -9.17
N GLN A 49 -13.13 18.32 -7.99
CA GLN A 49 -12.47 18.74 -6.75
C GLN A 49 -10.96 18.58 -6.86
N ALA A 50 -10.48 17.44 -7.40
CA ALA A 50 -9.05 17.22 -7.61
C ALA A 50 -8.42 18.28 -8.54
N ARG A 51 -9.14 18.73 -9.58
CA ARG A 51 -8.68 19.80 -10.48
C ARG A 51 -8.60 21.18 -9.83
N SER A 52 -9.32 21.41 -8.74
CA SER A 52 -9.28 22.67 -7.99
C SER A 52 -8.09 22.77 -7.04
N LEU A 53 -7.34 21.68 -6.85
CA LEU A 53 -6.12 21.69 -6.06
C LEU A 53 -5.05 22.56 -6.73
N ALA A 54 -4.32 23.32 -5.93
CA ALA A 54 -3.24 24.17 -6.42
C ALA A 54 -2.20 23.31 -7.16
N PRO A 55 -1.77 23.71 -8.38
CA PRO A 55 -0.75 22.99 -9.09
C PRO A 55 0.56 22.98 -8.27
N ALA A 56 1.17 21.82 -8.15
CA ALA A 56 2.47 21.69 -7.49
C ALA A 56 3.51 22.49 -8.28
N ILE A 57 4.30 23.32 -7.58
CA ILE A 57 5.46 23.97 -8.16
C ILE A 57 6.51 22.89 -8.38
N LEU A 58 6.64 22.44 -9.63
CA LEU A 58 7.64 21.46 -10.03
C LEU A 58 8.98 22.17 -10.24
N THR A 59 10.06 21.62 -9.69
CA THR A 59 11.41 22.08 -10.02
C THR A 59 11.73 21.71 -11.47
N THR A 60 12.43 22.61 -12.18
CA THR A 60 12.70 22.50 -13.62
C THR A 60 13.51 21.24 -14.00
N ASP A 61 14.13 20.56 -13.03
CA ASP A 61 15.01 19.40 -13.23
C ASP A 61 14.31 18.02 -13.10
N LEU A 62 12.98 17.99 -12.89
CA LEU A 62 12.26 16.72 -12.76
C LEU A 62 12.14 15.96 -14.09
N TRP A 63 11.88 16.67 -15.19
CA TRP A 63 11.68 16.03 -16.49
C TRP A 63 12.92 15.31 -17.02
N PRO A 64 14.13 15.90 -16.99
CA PRO A 64 15.36 15.20 -17.40
C PRO A 64 15.66 13.94 -16.58
N ALA A 65 15.29 13.92 -15.29
CA ALA A 65 15.46 12.74 -14.43
C ALA A 65 14.48 11.61 -14.81
N ILE A 66 13.22 11.97 -15.09
CA ILE A 66 12.18 11.01 -15.54
C ILE A 66 12.54 10.45 -16.92
N GLU A 67 12.93 11.31 -17.86
CA GLU A 67 13.30 10.93 -19.22
C GLU A 67 14.44 9.90 -19.22
N ARG A 68 15.51 10.16 -18.47
CA ARG A 68 16.63 9.20 -18.33
C ARG A 68 16.15 7.84 -17.81
N ARG A 69 15.23 7.82 -16.85
CA ARG A 69 14.72 6.56 -16.28
C ARG A 69 13.76 5.83 -17.23
N ILE A 70 13.02 6.53 -18.07
CA ILE A 70 12.18 5.92 -19.11
C ILE A 70 13.07 5.28 -20.18
N LEU A 71 14.09 6.01 -20.66
CA LEU A 71 15.00 5.52 -21.69
C LEU A 71 15.92 4.39 -21.22
N ALA A 72 16.23 4.34 -19.92
CA ALA A 72 17.03 3.26 -19.33
C ALA A 72 16.24 1.97 -19.06
N GLN A 73 14.91 1.95 -19.21
CA GLN A 73 14.14 0.73 -19.00
C GLN A 73 14.34 -0.25 -20.17
N PRO A 74 14.69 -1.52 -19.88
CA PRO A 74 14.75 -2.53 -20.93
C PRO A 74 13.35 -2.73 -21.54
N PRO A 75 13.26 -3.01 -22.85
CA PRO A 75 11.98 -3.23 -23.50
C PRO A 75 11.21 -4.36 -22.79
N VAL A 76 9.96 -4.08 -22.43
CA VAL A 76 9.03 -5.08 -21.89
C VAL A 76 8.71 -6.06 -23.02
N VAL A 77 9.52 -7.11 -23.13
CA VAL A 77 9.26 -8.22 -24.05
C VAL A 77 8.08 -9.02 -23.51
N PRO A 78 6.96 -9.14 -24.25
CA PRO A 78 5.85 -9.97 -23.81
C PRO A 78 6.34 -11.41 -23.69
N ALA A 79 6.21 -11.99 -22.49
CA ALA A 79 6.55 -13.37 -22.24
C ALA A 79 5.77 -14.27 -23.21
N LYS A 80 6.49 -15.00 -24.07
CA LYS A 80 5.89 -16.00 -24.96
C LYS A 80 5.35 -17.15 -24.10
N ILE A 81 4.06 -17.13 -23.82
CA ILE A 81 3.37 -18.24 -23.13
C ILE A 81 3.44 -19.46 -24.08
N PRO A 82 4.07 -20.59 -23.69
CA PRO A 82 4.15 -21.75 -24.55
C PRO A 82 2.73 -22.29 -24.81
N ARG A 83 2.36 -22.40 -26.10
CA ARG A 83 1.09 -23.01 -26.51
C ARG A 83 1.09 -24.48 -26.10
N ARG A 84 0.19 -24.86 -25.18
CA ARG A 84 0.00 -26.26 -24.78
C ARG A 84 -0.42 -27.09 -26.00
N ALA A 85 0.27 -28.20 -26.23
CA ALA A 85 -0.04 -29.14 -27.31
C ALA A 85 -1.44 -29.77 -27.12
N PRO A 86 -2.16 -30.11 -28.21
CA PRO A 86 -3.52 -30.63 -28.11
C PRO A 86 -3.52 -32.04 -27.49
N LEU A 87 -4.23 -32.21 -26.38
CA LEU A 87 -4.48 -33.48 -25.66
C LEU A 87 -5.29 -34.52 -26.48
N SER A 88 -5.49 -34.29 -27.78
CA SER A 88 -6.29 -35.16 -28.65
C SER A 88 -5.60 -36.47 -29.02
N ALA A 89 -4.28 -36.61 -28.79
CA ALA A 89 -3.51 -37.78 -29.20
C ALA A 89 -3.58 -38.98 -28.23
N TRP A 90 -4.18 -38.85 -27.04
CA TRP A 90 -4.18 -39.89 -25.99
C TRP A 90 -5.55 -40.55 -25.74
N ARG A 91 -6.56 -40.28 -26.59
CA ARG A 91 -7.94 -40.71 -26.32
C ARG A 91 -8.21 -42.24 -26.34
N PRO A 92 -7.47 -43.15 -27.01
CA PRO A 92 -7.87 -44.56 -26.99
C PRO A 92 -7.25 -45.40 -25.85
N ARG A 93 -6.39 -44.86 -24.98
CA ARG A 93 -5.72 -45.65 -23.90
C ARG A 93 -6.24 -45.43 -22.47
N ILE A 94 -7.18 -44.52 -22.24
CA ILE A 94 -7.65 -44.14 -20.89
C ILE A 94 -8.95 -44.87 -20.49
N ALA A 95 -9.60 -45.59 -21.42
CA ALA A 95 -10.90 -46.23 -21.17
C ALA A 95 -10.85 -47.35 -20.08
N TRP A 96 -9.71 -48.00 -19.87
CA TRP A 96 -9.59 -49.10 -18.88
C TRP A 96 -9.10 -48.63 -17.50
N ALA A 97 -8.57 -47.40 -17.37
CA ALA A 97 -8.08 -46.85 -16.10
C ALA A 97 -9.16 -46.10 -15.29
N MET A 98 -10.24 -45.66 -15.96
CA MET A 98 -11.33 -44.89 -15.35
C MET A 98 -12.24 -45.71 -14.42
N GLY A 99 -12.29 -47.05 -14.58
CA GLY A 99 -13.12 -47.92 -13.74
C GLY A 99 -12.60 -48.07 -12.31
N LEU A 100 -11.28 -48.21 -12.12
CA LEU A 100 -10.67 -48.39 -10.80
C LEU A 100 -10.58 -47.07 -10.02
N ALA A 101 -10.38 -45.94 -10.71
CA ALA A 101 -10.34 -44.62 -10.08
C ALA A 101 -11.70 -44.17 -9.53
N ALA A 102 -12.81 -44.56 -10.18
CA ALA A 102 -14.16 -44.20 -9.73
C ALA A 102 -14.54 -44.86 -8.40
N VAL A 103 -14.13 -46.12 -8.16
CA VAL A 103 -14.37 -46.83 -6.90
C VAL A 103 -13.53 -46.22 -5.76
N PHE A 104 -12.27 -45.86 -6.05
CA PHE A 104 -11.40 -45.20 -5.08
C PHE A 104 -11.88 -43.79 -4.71
N LEU A 105 -12.33 -43.01 -5.69
CA LEU A 105 -12.92 -41.69 -5.47
C LEU A 105 -14.26 -41.78 -4.72
N SER A 106 -15.08 -42.80 -4.98
CA SER A 106 -16.34 -43.03 -4.29
C SER A 106 -16.13 -43.40 -2.81
N LEU A 107 -15.17 -44.26 -2.49
CA LEU A 107 -14.82 -44.61 -1.11
C LEU A 107 -14.18 -43.42 -0.37
N PHE A 108 -13.38 -42.62 -1.06
CA PHE A 108 -12.79 -41.40 -0.53
C PHE A 108 -13.85 -40.33 -0.22
N PHE A 109 -14.80 -40.10 -1.12
CA PHE A 109 -15.90 -39.17 -0.91
C PHE A 109 -16.83 -39.60 0.23
N LEU A 110 -17.11 -40.90 0.37
CA LEU A 110 -17.95 -41.40 1.47
C LEU A 110 -17.27 -41.23 2.84
N ARG A 111 -15.94 -41.38 2.90
CA ARG A 111 -15.13 -41.13 4.11
C ARG A 111 -15.06 -39.64 4.46
N GLN A 112 -15.01 -38.76 3.47
CA GLN A 112 -15.04 -37.31 3.70
C GLN A 112 -16.41 -36.80 4.11
N HIS A 113 -17.50 -37.36 3.56
CA HIS A 113 -18.86 -36.92 3.90
C HIS A 113 -19.34 -37.37 5.29
N PHE A 114 -18.79 -38.45 5.84
CA PHE A 114 -19.08 -38.92 7.21
C PHE A 114 -18.07 -38.44 8.27
N SER A 115 -17.02 -37.72 7.88
CA SER A 115 -16.14 -37.04 8.84
C SER A 115 -16.78 -35.69 9.18
N SER A 116 -17.44 -35.60 10.33
CA SER A 116 -18.07 -34.38 10.84
C SER A 116 -17.15 -33.16 10.72
N PRO A 117 -17.69 -31.94 10.50
CA PRO A 117 -16.91 -30.72 10.40
C PRO A 117 -16.34 -30.39 11.78
N THR A 118 -15.14 -30.86 12.07
CA THR A 118 -14.30 -30.25 13.11
C THR A 118 -13.95 -28.87 12.59
N SER A 119 -14.55 -27.85 13.18
CA SER A 119 -14.25 -26.43 12.99
C SER A 119 -12.72 -26.24 12.91
N THR A 120 -12.24 -25.96 11.72
CA THR A 120 -10.82 -25.89 11.41
C THR A 120 -10.26 -24.57 11.99
N PRO A 121 -9.16 -24.58 12.76
CA PRO A 121 -8.55 -23.38 13.36
C PRO A 121 -7.86 -22.43 12.35
N GLN A 122 -8.15 -22.55 11.05
CA GLN A 122 -7.47 -21.83 9.97
C GLN A 122 -7.78 -20.32 9.92
N THR A 123 -8.97 -19.88 10.34
CA THR A 123 -9.31 -18.45 10.30
C THR A 123 -8.55 -17.65 11.37
N ALA A 124 -8.37 -18.22 12.57
CA ALA A 124 -7.63 -17.59 13.67
C ALA A 124 -6.13 -17.44 13.36
N GLN A 125 -5.54 -18.44 12.69
CA GLN A 125 -4.14 -18.37 12.23
C GLN A 125 -3.94 -17.27 11.17
N SER A 126 -4.91 -17.03 10.29
CA SER A 126 -4.82 -15.99 9.27
C SER A 126 -4.87 -14.57 9.85
N GLN A 127 -5.69 -14.32 10.88
CA GLN A 127 -5.77 -13.00 11.53
C GLN A 127 -4.52 -12.69 12.34
N ALA A 128 -3.98 -13.67 13.08
CA ALA A 128 -2.74 -13.49 13.83
C ALA A 128 -1.55 -13.17 12.90
N GLN A 129 -1.47 -13.83 11.73
CA GLN A 129 -0.45 -13.54 10.72
C GLN A 129 -0.59 -12.14 10.12
N LEU A 130 -1.82 -11.67 9.84
CA LEU A 130 -2.06 -10.32 9.33
C LEU A 130 -1.67 -9.24 10.35
N LEU A 131 -1.98 -9.44 11.63
CA LEU A 131 -1.59 -8.52 12.70
C LEU A 131 -0.07 -8.48 12.87
N ALA A 132 0.60 -9.63 12.85
CA ALA A 132 2.07 -9.70 12.93
C ALA A 132 2.75 -9.00 11.74
N ALA A 133 2.20 -9.16 10.52
CA ALA A 133 2.71 -8.45 9.34
C ALA A 133 2.55 -6.92 9.50
N ALA A 134 1.37 -6.45 9.92
CA ALA A 134 1.14 -5.02 10.17
C ALA A 134 2.06 -4.46 11.26
N GLN A 135 2.33 -5.22 12.33
CA GLN A 135 3.29 -4.83 13.36
C GLN A 135 4.71 -4.71 12.80
N SER A 136 5.13 -5.65 11.96
CA SER A 136 6.45 -5.61 11.34
C SER A 136 6.65 -4.37 10.44
N ASP A 137 5.61 -3.94 9.73
CA ASP A 137 5.65 -2.71 8.92
C ASP A 137 5.78 -1.45 9.80
N ILE A 138 5.12 -1.42 10.95
CA ILE A 138 5.21 -0.31 11.92
C ILE A 138 6.61 -0.25 12.54
N ASP A 139 7.19 -1.39 12.93
CA ASP A 139 8.54 -1.45 13.48
C ASP A 139 9.60 -1.04 12.45
N LEU A 140 9.39 -1.40 11.18
CA LEU A 140 10.22 -0.93 10.07
C LEU A 140 10.17 0.59 9.93
N ALA A 141 8.98 1.20 10.01
CA ALA A 141 8.82 2.65 9.99
C ALA A 141 9.58 3.32 11.16
N ARG A 142 9.47 2.78 12.38
CA ARG A 142 10.23 3.27 13.56
C ARG A 142 11.73 3.31 13.28
N THR A 143 12.26 2.26 12.65
CA THR A 143 13.69 2.16 12.30
C THR A 143 14.10 3.26 11.32
N TYR A 144 13.28 3.55 10.29
CA TYR A 144 13.57 4.63 9.34
C TYR A 144 13.58 6.02 9.99
N TYR A 145 12.66 6.28 10.93
CA TYR A 145 12.65 7.53 11.70
C TYR A 145 13.92 7.66 12.56
N GLN A 146 14.25 6.61 13.33
CA GLN A 146 15.43 6.60 14.18
C GLN A 146 16.72 6.83 13.38
N ASN A 147 16.88 6.16 12.24
CA ASN A 147 18.03 6.37 11.36
C ASN A 147 18.13 7.82 10.86
N SER A 148 16.99 8.44 10.54
CA SER A 148 16.94 9.84 10.09
C SER A 148 17.29 10.82 11.21
N ILE A 149 16.79 10.55 12.42
CA ILE A 149 17.10 11.33 13.63
C ILE A 149 18.60 11.26 13.91
N SER A 150 19.18 10.05 13.99
CA SER A 150 20.61 9.88 14.26
C SER A 150 21.50 10.54 13.20
N ALA A 151 21.11 10.49 11.93
CA ALA A 151 21.83 11.19 10.87
C ALA A 151 21.82 12.72 11.07
N LEU A 152 20.68 13.29 11.45
CA LEU A 152 20.55 14.72 11.71
C LEU A 152 21.25 15.16 13.01
N GLU A 153 21.16 14.36 14.07
CA GLU A 153 21.89 14.58 15.32
C GLU A 153 23.40 14.66 15.07
N ASN A 154 23.94 13.75 14.25
CA ASN A 154 25.34 13.79 13.84
C ASN A 154 25.68 15.10 13.10
N ILE A 155 24.84 15.55 12.16
CA ILE A 155 25.06 16.81 11.44
C ILE A 155 25.05 18.01 12.40
N VAL A 156 24.07 18.07 13.30
CA VAL A 156 23.94 19.14 14.29
C VAL A 156 25.13 19.13 15.26
N ALA A 157 25.57 17.96 15.74
CA ALA A 157 26.70 17.85 16.64
C ALA A 157 28.00 18.43 16.04
N HIS A 158 28.25 18.19 14.75
CA HIS A 158 29.42 18.75 14.08
C HIS A 158 29.33 20.27 13.87
N ARG A 159 28.13 20.84 13.82
CA ARG A 159 27.89 22.28 13.56
C ARG A 159 27.49 23.08 14.78
N ALA A 160 27.29 22.45 15.93
CA ALA A 160 26.80 23.09 17.15
C ALA A 160 27.68 24.27 17.60
N HIS A 161 28.97 24.24 17.29
CA HIS A 161 29.92 25.31 17.61
C HIS A 161 29.74 26.59 16.75
N GLN A 162 29.02 26.50 15.63
CA GLN A 162 28.77 27.62 14.70
C GLN A 162 27.45 28.35 15.05
N MET A 163 26.64 27.79 15.94
CA MET A 163 25.36 28.36 16.33
C MET A 163 25.50 29.38 17.46
N ASP A 164 24.65 30.40 17.43
CA ASP A 164 24.42 31.31 18.55
C ASP A 164 24.02 30.51 19.82
N PRO A 165 24.74 30.67 20.97
CA PRO A 165 24.46 29.95 22.20
C PRO A 165 23.01 30.06 22.70
N ASP A 166 22.38 31.22 22.52
CA ASP A 166 21.01 31.47 23.00
C ASP A 166 19.99 30.69 22.17
N GLN A 167 20.12 30.70 20.84
CA GLN A 167 19.27 29.88 19.95
C GLN A 167 19.51 28.38 20.16
N ALA A 168 20.77 27.97 20.32
CA ALA A 168 21.10 26.58 20.60
C ALA A 168 20.52 26.08 21.94
N GLY A 169 20.33 26.98 22.92
CA GLY A 169 19.67 26.68 24.20
C GLY A 169 18.18 26.40 24.03
N LEU A 170 17.46 27.24 23.28
CA LEU A 170 16.03 27.07 23.00
C LEU A 170 15.73 25.73 22.30
N PHE A 171 16.51 25.40 21.27
CA PHE A 171 16.36 24.13 20.57
C PHE A 171 16.66 22.93 21.47
N ARG A 172 17.72 22.99 22.28
CA ARG A 172 18.05 21.93 23.25
C ARG A 172 16.92 21.70 24.24
N GLN A 173 16.30 22.76 24.77
CA GLN A 173 15.15 22.64 25.67
C GLN A 173 13.98 21.91 24.98
N LYS A 174 13.68 22.26 23.73
CA LYS A 174 12.62 21.59 22.95
C LYS A 174 12.95 20.11 22.70
N LEU A 175 14.20 19.79 22.37
CA LEU A 175 14.64 18.41 22.13
C LEU A 175 14.51 17.54 23.37
N VAL A 176 14.89 18.05 24.55
CA VAL A 176 14.74 17.32 25.82
C VAL A 176 13.28 16.91 26.06
N HIS A 177 12.33 17.83 25.83
CA HIS A 177 10.91 17.51 26.00
C HIS A 177 10.39 16.49 24.96
N LEU A 178 10.89 16.55 23.73
CA LEU A 178 10.55 15.57 22.68
C LEU A 178 11.11 14.18 22.99
N GLU A 179 12.32 14.10 23.54
CA GLU A 179 12.94 12.84 23.97
C GLU A 179 12.15 12.20 25.12
N GLU A 180 11.77 12.98 26.12
CA GLU A 180 10.87 12.52 27.20
C GLU A 180 9.56 11.94 26.65
N THR A 181 8.94 12.63 25.68
CA THR A 181 7.70 12.15 25.04
C THR A 181 7.91 10.83 24.28
N ILE A 182 9.03 10.69 23.57
CA ILE A 182 9.38 9.47 22.84
C ILE A 182 9.59 8.30 23.81
N ASP A 183 10.24 8.53 24.93
CA ASP A 183 10.50 7.52 25.96
C ASP A 183 9.20 7.07 26.62
N GLU A 184 8.33 8.01 27.01
CA GLU A 184 7.00 7.70 27.57
C GLU A 184 6.16 6.85 26.62
N CYS A 185 6.14 7.22 25.33
CA CYS A 185 5.42 6.46 24.31
C CYS A 185 6.04 5.08 24.09
N SER A 186 7.36 4.96 24.10
CA SER A 186 8.06 3.69 23.94
C SER A 186 7.74 2.73 25.10
N ILE A 187 7.76 3.23 26.34
CA ILE A 187 7.38 2.46 27.53
C ILE A 187 5.91 2.00 27.46
N ALA A 188 5.01 2.87 26.98
CA ALA A 188 3.61 2.51 26.80
C ALA A 188 3.44 1.38 25.77
N LEU A 189 4.21 1.40 24.68
CA LEU A 189 4.17 0.38 23.63
C LEU A 189 4.82 -0.95 24.03
N GLU A 190 5.80 -0.93 24.94
CA GLU A 190 6.33 -2.16 25.54
C GLU A 190 5.26 -2.87 26.38
N LYS A 191 4.42 -2.13 27.11
CA LYS A 191 3.31 -2.67 27.89
C LYS A 191 2.16 -3.14 27.00
N ASN A 192 1.85 -2.37 25.96
CA ASN A 192 0.80 -2.67 25.00
C ASN A 192 1.20 -2.24 23.59
N SER A 193 1.72 -3.17 22.80
CA SER A 193 2.18 -2.90 21.44
C SER A 193 1.06 -2.47 20.48
N TYR A 194 -0.20 -2.63 20.87
CA TYR A 194 -1.38 -2.23 20.10
C TYR A 194 -2.01 -0.90 20.58
N ASP A 195 -1.35 -0.14 21.48
CA ASP A 195 -1.85 1.16 21.88
C ASP A 195 -1.72 2.19 20.75
N ILE A 196 -2.82 2.38 20.02
CA ILE A 196 -2.92 3.30 18.87
C ILE A 196 -2.56 4.74 19.27
N ARG A 197 -2.88 5.17 20.50
CA ARG A 197 -2.60 6.54 20.94
C ARG A 197 -1.11 6.74 21.16
N ALA A 198 -0.46 5.80 21.85
CA ALA A 198 0.99 5.81 22.05
C ALA A 198 1.74 5.69 20.71
N GLN A 199 1.29 4.84 19.79
CA GLN A 199 1.88 4.73 18.45
C GLN A 199 1.81 6.05 17.69
N ARG A 200 0.63 6.70 17.67
CA ARG A 200 0.44 7.97 16.99
C ARG A 200 1.30 9.08 17.60
N ALA A 201 1.28 9.21 18.93
CA ALA A 201 2.07 10.20 19.64
C ALA A 201 3.58 9.99 19.41
N LEU A 202 4.05 8.74 19.33
CA LEU A 202 5.44 8.42 19.00
C LEU A 202 5.85 8.96 17.62
N PHE A 203 5.05 8.71 16.59
CA PHE A 203 5.36 9.19 15.24
C PHE A 203 5.27 10.72 15.13
N ASP A 204 4.29 11.33 15.78
CA ASP A 204 4.17 12.80 15.86
C ASP A 204 5.41 13.41 16.55
N ALA A 205 5.93 12.77 17.61
CA ALA A 205 7.15 13.20 18.30
C ALA A 205 8.40 13.03 17.43
N TYR A 206 8.51 11.95 16.65
CA TYR A 206 9.61 11.76 15.68
C TYR A 206 9.61 12.84 14.59
N ASP A 207 8.46 13.16 14.01
CA ASP A 207 8.34 14.22 13.00
C ASP A 207 8.73 15.59 13.57
N SER A 208 8.30 15.89 14.79
CA SER A 208 8.69 17.12 15.49
C SER A 208 10.19 17.17 15.82
N LYS A 209 10.81 16.04 16.19
CA LYS A 209 12.26 15.97 16.44
C LYS A 209 13.05 16.18 15.15
N ILE A 210 12.66 15.51 14.07
CA ILE A 210 13.30 15.67 12.74
C ILE A 210 13.20 17.10 12.23
N SER A 211 12.02 17.72 12.31
CA SER A 211 11.84 19.12 11.88
C SER A 211 12.72 20.07 12.70
N THR A 212 12.74 19.92 14.01
CA THR A 212 13.59 20.71 14.92
C THR A 212 15.07 20.55 14.58
N LEU A 213 15.55 19.31 14.38
CA LEU A 213 16.95 19.06 14.01
C LEU A 213 17.31 19.62 12.62
N ARG A 214 16.39 19.59 11.65
CA ARG A 214 16.59 20.22 10.34
C ARG A 214 16.70 21.73 10.44
N GLU A 215 15.82 22.36 11.22
CA GLU A 215 15.87 23.79 11.49
C GLU A 215 17.21 24.19 12.11
N MET A 216 17.67 23.44 13.12
CA MET A 216 19.00 23.63 13.72
C MET A 216 20.13 23.47 12.71
N ALA A 217 20.06 22.45 11.85
CA ALA A 217 21.10 22.17 10.86
C ALA A 217 21.21 23.26 9.78
N VAL A 218 20.11 23.96 9.48
CA VAL A 218 20.03 25.09 8.55
C VAL A 218 20.43 26.40 9.23
N SER A 219 19.97 26.65 10.47
CA SER A 219 20.34 27.86 11.21
C SER A 219 21.84 27.95 11.49
N ALA A 220 22.54 26.81 11.56
CA ALA A 220 23.99 26.76 11.70
C ALA A 220 24.77 27.13 10.41
N GLN A 221 24.11 27.46 9.29
CA GLN A 221 24.76 27.84 8.03
C GLN A 221 25.00 29.35 7.87
N TYR A 222 24.41 30.17 8.74
CA TYR A 222 24.50 31.63 8.72
C TYR A 222 25.22 32.14 9.98
#